data_AF-A0A4V1B3G6-F1
#
_entry.id   AF-A0A4V1B3G6-F1
#
_cell.length_a   1.000
_cell.length_b   1.000
_cell.length_c   1.000
_cell.angle_alpha   90.00
_cell.angle_beta   90.00
_cell.angle_gamma   90.00
#
_symmetry.space_group_name_H-M   'P 1'
#
loop_
_entity.id
_entity.type
_entity.pdbx_description
1 polymer ?
#
loop_
_entity_poly.entity_id
_entity_poly.type
_entity_poly.pdbx_seq_one_letter_code
_entity_poly.pdbx_strand_id
1 'polypeptide(L)'
;MQISCSKCQHKQNFKVEVSEFQGYVCPNCHAYFKGTDPDKWVFQKKLNPGKDVLWPILGEFINFQGNHYQIITKIRRAGVLGKSNEYVGLSTDDEELYLADGDEYACFLEPISEDKIDRKSEKRIKYDGNYNREEGGTQNVIYAEGFVFEDLDATSSYITYAHTLNEDKFISEEIFQGKREYYAGKYLDGPKYYSMFEKYREFEEKKKHINSKLLGALLPFLLIPGILFYFLYYNQLSKQTLTFNETFTSENLANSFVSTPFELKGNTKKQLVMDGFSISSVPNLVIQVNLVNKKTNQVSQVRPYVHKFNPSNQANALNIDFCRVEPGQYHLVFETSMTGSPNQAVKLEEQIKLKYGGVSYTPLIFTYAATVMIFIFFFINFNQPDKIAELSKRGDFSGWYMIKQDGLLILFFFVCLALPAYKYYEDNMKSCSADLEVQAQVDHTRTGNRIIYTRSPLVSGSHK
;
A
#
# COMPACT_ATOMS: atom_id res chain seq x y z
N MET A 1 12.30 -4.62 48.74
CA MET A 1 13.63 -3.98 48.80
C MET A 1 13.62 -2.57 48.20
N GLN A 2 14.25 -1.56 48.83
CA GLN A 2 14.45 -0.23 48.24
C GLN A 2 15.94 0.00 47.97
N ILE A 3 16.28 0.40 46.75
CA ILE A 3 17.64 0.75 46.34
C ILE A 3 17.73 2.26 46.15
N SER A 4 18.70 2.89 46.79
CA SER A 4 19.00 4.31 46.60
C SER A 4 20.30 4.47 45.81
N CYS A 5 20.24 5.15 44.66
CA CYS A 5 21.42 5.42 43.87
C CYS A 5 22.31 6.48 44.57
N SER A 6 23.51 6.10 44.98
CA SER A 6 24.47 7.02 45.63
C SER A 6 24.85 8.23 44.76
N LYS A 7 24.77 8.11 43.42
CA LYS A 7 25.15 9.18 42.48
C LYS A 7 24.06 10.21 42.20
N CYS A 8 22.78 9.83 42.18
CA CYS A 8 21.68 10.74 41.82
C CYS A 8 20.52 10.76 42.83
N GLN A 9 20.63 10.00 43.93
CA GLN A 9 19.62 9.89 45.00
C GLN A 9 18.25 9.38 44.55
N HIS A 10 18.13 8.89 43.32
CA HIS A 10 16.94 8.21 42.84
C HIS A 10 16.70 6.93 43.65
N LYS A 11 15.46 6.74 44.10
CA LYS A 11 15.03 5.57 44.87
C LYS A 11 14.19 4.66 43.99
N GLN A 12 14.67 3.45 43.76
CA GLN A 12 13.94 2.40 43.07
C GLN A 12 13.38 1.41 44.10
N ASN A 13 12.10 1.07 43.99
CA ASN A 13 11.44 0.13 44.89
C ASN A 13 11.16 -1.19 44.14
N PHE A 14 11.57 -2.29 44.75
CA PHE A 14 11.21 -3.65 44.35
C PHE A 14 10.37 -4.24 45.48
N LYS A 15 9.25 -4.88 45.16
CA LYS A 15 8.44 -5.60 46.16
C LYS A 15 9.00 -6.99 46.42
N VAL A 16 9.76 -7.53 45.47
CA VAL A 16 10.58 -8.72 45.64
C VAL A 16 11.93 -8.38 46.27
N GLU A 17 12.57 -9.38 46.88
CA GLU A 17 13.94 -9.31 47.37
C GLU A 17 14.84 -9.99 46.34
N VAL A 18 15.94 -9.34 45.97
CA VAL A 18 16.90 -9.89 45.00
C VAL A 18 18.17 -10.19 45.76
N SER A 19 18.48 -11.48 45.92
CA SER A 19 19.55 -11.98 46.78
C SER A 19 20.85 -12.26 46.00
N GLU A 20 20.75 -12.67 44.73
CA GLU A 20 21.88 -13.04 43.90
C GLU A 20 22.10 -12.01 42.77
N PHE A 21 23.07 -11.10 42.89
CA PHE A 21 23.41 -10.16 41.82
C PHE A 21 24.89 -9.78 41.86
N GLN A 22 25.45 -9.37 40.72
CA GLN A 22 26.84 -8.90 40.61
C GLN A 22 26.96 -7.37 40.59
N GLY A 23 25.85 -6.66 40.39
CA GLY A 23 25.80 -5.21 40.46
C GLY A 23 24.41 -4.64 40.19
N TYR A 24 24.36 -3.33 40.01
CA TYR A 24 23.13 -2.59 39.78
C TYR A 24 23.36 -1.39 38.87
N VAL A 25 22.40 -1.13 37.98
CA VAL A 25 22.37 0.05 37.11
C VAL A 25 21.17 0.92 37.45
N CYS A 26 21.44 2.16 37.85
CA CYS A 26 20.37 3.10 38.20
C CYS A 26 19.54 3.49 36.97
N PRO A 27 18.20 3.33 36.98
CA PRO A 27 17.35 3.68 35.84
C PRO A 27 17.30 5.18 35.54
N ASN A 28 17.58 6.04 36.52
CA ASN A 28 17.49 7.49 36.36
C ASN A 28 18.78 8.12 35.77
N CYS A 29 19.95 7.72 36.27
CA CYS A 29 21.22 8.31 35.84
C CYS A 29 22.12 7.34 35.06
N HIS A 30 21.68 6.10 34.85
CA HIS A 30 22.39 5.02 34.14
C HIS A 30 23.80 4.74 34.67
N ALA A 31 24.05 5.04 35.95
CA ALA A 31 25.29 4.70 36.61
C ALA A 31 25.30 3.21 36.97
N TYR A 32 26.33 2.50 36.51
CA TYR A 32 26.61 1.11 36.86
C TYR A 32 27.48 1.05 38.10
N PHE A 33 27.03 0.27 39.07
CA PHE A 33 27.74 -0.08 40.29
C PHE A 33 27.98 -1.58 40.34
N LYS A 34 29.18 -1.99 40.70
CA LYS A 34 29.58 -3.39 40.83
C LYS A 34 29.72 -3.77 42.30
N GLY A 35 29.26 -4.97 42.64
CA GLY A 35 29.29 -5.55 43.97
C GLY A 35 28.01 -6.30 44.31
N THR A 36 28.11 -7.27 45.21
CA THR A 36 26.99 -8.12 45.67
C THR A 36 26.28 -7.57 46.91
N ASP A 37 26.73 -6.42 47.41
CA ASP A 37 26.22 -5.77 48.61
C ASP A 37 25.95 -4.29 48.28
N PRO A 38 24.68 -3.81 48.38
CA PRO A 38 24.33 -2.43 48.02
C PRO A 38 25.12 -1.37 48.79
N ASP A 39 25.55 -1.67 50.01
CA ASP A 39 26.31 -0.73 50.86
C ASP A 39 27.79 -0.65 50.44
N LYS A 40 28.29 -1.61 49.66
CA LYS A 40 29.69 -1.71 49.21
C LYS A 40 29.85 -1.52 47.71
N TRP A 41 28.82 -1.02 47.04
CA TRP A 41 28.80 -0.82 45.60
C TRP A 41 29.84 0.19 45.11
N VAL A 42 30.67 -0.24 44.15
CA VAL A 42 31.70 0.59 43.53
C VAL A 42 31.23 1.05 42.16
N PHE A 43 31.19 2.37 41.95
CA PHE A 43 30.86 2.96 40.65
C PHE A 43 31.91 2.55 39.60
N GLN A 44 31.44 2.05 38.45
CA GLN A 44 32.30 1.65 37.33
C GLN A 44 32.21 2.64 36.18
N LYS A 45 31.01 2.78 35.59
CA LYS A 45 30.78 3.60 34.39
C LYS A 45 29.35 4.14 34.36
N LYS A 46 29.11 5.06 33.43
CA LYS A 46 27.76 5.53 33.08
C LYS A 46 27.40 5.01 31.70
N LEU A 47 26.31 4.27 31.59
CA LEU A 47 25.77 3.82 30.32
C LEU A 47 25.01 4.97 29.63
N ASN A 48 24.98 4.95 28.31
CA ASN A 48 24.19 5.92 27.55
C ASN A 48 22.72 5.54 27.64
N PRO A 49 21.80 6.49 27.88
CA PRO A 49 20.37 6.20 27.79
C PRO A 49 20.05 5.67 26.39
N GLY A 50 19.40 4.51 26.31
CA GLY A 50 18.95 3.94 25.05
C GLY A 50 18.02 4.93 24.34
N LYS A 51 18.24 5.15 23.02
CA LYS A 51 17.37 6.00 22.21
C LYS A 51 16.09 5.29 21.77
N ASP A 52 16.15 3.96 21.63
CA ASP A 52 15.02 3.17 21.16
C ASP A 52 14.14 2.74 22.34
N VAL A 53 12.85 2.54 22.05
CA VAL A 53 11.84 2.14 23.02
C VAL A 53 12.10 0.72 23.51
N LEU A 54 12.47 0.58 24.79
CA LEU A 54 12.27 -0.68 25.52
C LEU A 54 10.85 -0.71 26.07
N TRP A 55 10.16 -1.84 25.86
CA TRP A 55 8.77 -2.01 26.29
C TRP A 55 8.62 -2.07 27.81
N PRO A 56 9.40 -2.87 28.54
CA PRO A 56 9.21 -2.94 29.98
C PRO A 56 9.69 -1.71 30.74
N ILE A 57 8.97 -1.38 31.80
CA ILE A 57 9.32 -0.44 32.85
C ILE A 57 9.98 -1.22 34.00
N LEU A 58 11.15 -0.76 34.45
CA LEU A 58 11.82 -1.40 35.58
C LEU A 58 10.93 -1.33 36.84
N GLY A 59 10.67 -2.49 37.45
CA GLY A 59 9.82 -2.63 38.62
C GLY A 59 8.33 -2.81 38.33
N GLU A 60 7.90 -2.84 37.07
CA GLU A 60 6.51 -3.21 36.74
C GLU A 60 6.24 -4.69 37.03
N PHE A 61 4.96 -5.04 37.21
CA PHE A 61 4.51 -6.43 37.31
C PHE A 61 3.93 -6.90 35.99
N ILE A 62 4.35 -8.08 35.55
CA ILE A 62 3.81 -8.78 34.38
C ILE A 62 3.22 -10.12 34.79
N ASN A 63 2.24 -10.58 34.00
CA ASN A 63 1.60 -11.87 34.19
C ASN A 63 2.09 -12.83 33.12
N PHE A 64 2.66 -13.95 33.52
CA PHE A 64 3.11 -14.99 32.61
C PHE A 64 2.74 -16.37 33.16
N GLN A 65 2.04 -17.17 32.35
CA GLN A 65 1.61 -18.53 32.69
C GLN A 65 0.87 -18.67 34.05
N GLY A 66 0.17 -17.62 34.48
CA GLY A 66 -0.59 -17.60 35.73
C GLY A 66 0.17 -17.03 36.94
N ASN A 67 1.48 -16.79 36.79
CA ASN A 67 2.34 -16.21 37.82
C ASN A 67 2.56 -14.70 37.59
N HIS A 68 2.89 -13.99 38.67
CA HIS A 68 3.17 -12.56 38.66
C HIS A 68 4.66 -12.32 38.89
N TYR A 69 5.34 -11.71 37.91
CA TYR A 69 6.77 -11.42 37.97
C TYR A 69 6.99 -9.92 38.00
N GLN A 70 7.85 -9.43 38.88
CA GLN A 70 8.34 -8.07 38.86
C GLN A 70 9.58 -7.97 37.96
N ILE A 71 9.60 -7.06 36.98
CA ILE A 71 10.78 -6.85 36.14
C ILE A 71 11.90 -6.21 36.97
N ILE A 72 12.98 -6.95 37.21
CA ILE A 72 14.12 -6.52 38.04
C ILE A 72 15.35 -6.15 37.23
N THR A 73 15.41 -6.55 35.96
CA THR A 73 16.54 -6.33 35.06
C THR A 73 16.07 -6.03 33.66
N LYS A 74 16.75 -5.09 33.01
CA LYS A 74 16.65 -4.83 31.58
C LYS A 74 18.06 -4.71 31.04
N ILE A 75 18.41 -5.48 30.03
CA ILE A 75 19.70 -5.44 29.34
C ILE A 75 19.43 -5.31 27.85
N ARG A 76 20.28 -4.54 27.17
CA ARG A 76 20.29 -4.49 25.72
C ARG A 76 21.69 -4.76 25.20
N ARG A 77 21.79 -5.69 24.27
CA ARG A 77 23.03 -6.08 23.63
C ARG A 77 23.05 -5.64 22.18
N ALA A 78 24.25 -5.39 21.68
CA ALA A 78 24.51 -5.19 20.27
C ALA A 78 25.58 -6.19 19.80
N GLY A 79 25.26 -6.90 18.73
CA GLY A 79 26.16 -7.81 18.03
C GLY A 79 26.23 -7.48 16.54
N VAL A 80 26.87 -8.37 15.78
CA VAL A 80 26.98 -8.25 14.32
C VAL A 80 25.61 -8.38 13.64
N LEU A 81 24.71 -9.18 14.22
CA LEU A 81 23.41 -9.53 13.65
C LEU A 81 22.29 -8.56 14.03
N GLY A 82 22.54 -7.60 14.93
CA GLY A 82 21.53 -6.63 15.34
C GLY A 82 21.59 -6.33 16.83
N LYS A 83 20.45 -5.89 17.37
CA LYS A 83 20.28 -5.60 18.79
C LYS A 83 19.24 -6.55 19.38
N SER A 84 19.51 -7.02 20.59
CA SER A 84 18.60 -7.84 21.39
C SER A 84 18.36 -7.18 22.74
N ASN A 85 17.16 -7.37 23.27
CA ASN A 85 16.75 -6.95 24.59
C ASN A 85 16.53 -8.19 25.45
N GLU A 86 16.98 -8.15 26.69
CA GLU A 86 16.87 -9.22 27.67
C GLU A 86 16.27 -8.64 28.95
N TYR A 87 15.32 -9.36 29.54
CA TYR A 87 14.66 -8.96 30.77
C TYR A 87 14.61 -10.13 31.75
N VAL A 88 14.79 -9.81 33.03
CA VAL A 88 14.60 -10.78 34.11
C VAL A 88 13.44 -10.30 34.98
N GLY A 89 12.45 -11.17 35.13
CA GLY A 89 11.36 -11.04 36.07
C GLY A 89 11.60 -11.95 37.28
N LEU A 90 11.19 -11.51 38.46
CA LEU A 90 11.25 -12.32 39.69
C LEU A 90 9.88 -12.34 40.37
N SER A 91 9.41 -13.52 40.75
CA SER A 91 8.14 -13.68 41.46
C SER A 91 8.31 -13.46 42.97
N THR A 92 7.20 -13.48 43.72
CA THR A 92 7.26 -13.46 45.19
C THR A 92 7.77 -14.77 45.80
N ASP A 93 7.76 -15.85 45.01
CA ASP A 93 8.19 -17.18 45.41
C ASP A 93 9.63 -17.48 44.94
N ASP A 94 10.38 -16.44 44.58
CA ASP A 94 11.77 -16.51 44.09
C ASP A 94 11.92 -17.30 42.76
N GLU A 95 10.86 -17.34 41.96
CA GLU A 95 10.92 -17.90 40.61
C GLU A 95 11.36 -16.84 39.60
N GLU A 96 12.38 -17.18 38.81
CA GLU A 96 12.91 -16.32 37.76
C GLU A 96 12.19 -16.55 36.42
N LEU A 97 11.97 -15.45 35.70
CA LEU A 97 11.45 -15.44 34.34
C LEU A 97 12.45 -14.71 33.45
N TYR A 98 13.02 -15.41 32.49
CA TYR A 98 13.92 -14.84 31.50
C TYR A 98 13.16 -14.60 30.19
N LEU A 99 13.16 -13.35 29.74
CA LEU A 99 12.51 -12.92 28.49
C LEU A 99 13.55 -12.29 27.58
N ALA A 100 13.41 -12.50 26.28
CA ALA A 100 14.22 -11.78 25.29
C ALA A 100 13.41 -11.41 24.06
N ASP A 101 13.75 -10.27 23.45
CA ASP A 101 13.19 -9.85 22.17
C ASP A 101 14.22 -9.15 21.28
N GLY A 102 13.98 -9.22 19.98
CA GLY A 102 14.74 -8.52 18.95
C GLY A 102 13.82 -8.07 17.83
N ASP A 103 14.40 -7.63 16.71
CA ASP A 103 13.62 -7.10 15.59
C ASP A 103 12.64 -8.15 15.00
N GLU A 104 13.00 -9.44 15.06
CA GLU A 104 12.25 -10.53 14.43
C GLU A 104 11.78 -11.62 15.40
N TYR A 105 12.06 -11.50 16.70
CA TYR A 105 11.70 -12.52 17.68
C TYR A 105 11.26 -11.95 19.02
N ALA A 106 10.45 -12.73 19.72
CA ALA A 106 10.18 -12.60 21.14
C ALA A 106 10.15 -14.01 21.73
N CYS A 107 10.77 -14.22 22.88
CA CYS A 107 10.87 -15.53 23.48
C CYS A 107 10.94 -15.44 25.01
N PHE A 108 10.70 -16.59 25.64
CA PHE A 108 11.13 -16.81 27.01
C PHE A 108 12.22 -17.90 27.02
N LEU A 109 13.04 -17.85 28.06
CA LEU A 109 14.16 -18.73 28.28
C LEU A 109 14.00 -19.43 29.63
N GLU A 110 14.34 -20.70 29.70
CA GLU A 110 14.40 -21.49 30.92
C GLU A 110 15.82 -22.04 31.09
N PRO A 111 16.50 -21.77 32.22
CA PRO A 111 17.87 -22.26 32.41
C PRO A 111 17.92 -23.79 32.44
N ILE A 112 18.91 -24.36 31.75
CA ILE A 112 19.16 -25.79 31.69
C ILE A 112 20.57 -26.08 32.20
N SER A 113 20.68 -27.09 33.05
CA SER A 113 21.96 -27.62 33.49
C SER A 113 22.73 -28.28 32.33
N GLU A 114 24.03 -27.99 32.21
CA GLU A 114 24.89 -28.49 31.11
C GLU A 114 24.92 -30.02 31.01
N ASP A 115 24.79 -30.74 32.13
CA ASP A 115 24.76 -32.21 32.18
C ASP A 115 23.55 -32.81 31.45
N LYS A 116 22.48 -32.03 31.22
CA LYS A 116 21.33 -32.46 30.43
C LYS A 116 21.54 -32.31 28.91
N ILE A 117 22.61 -31.64 28.48
CA ILE A 117 22.90 -31.40 27.06
C ILE A 117 23.85 -32.48 26.53
N ASP A 118 23.35 -33.32 25.64
CA ASP A 118 24.12 -34.36 24.94
C ASP A 118 24.65 -33.81 23.61
N ARG A 119 25.89 -33.32 23.62
CA ARG A 119 26.56 -32.77 22.44
C ARG A 119 27.00 -33.87 21.49
N LYS A 120 26.29 -34.01 20.36
CA LYS A 120 26.63 -34.98 19.29
C LYS A 120 27.73 -34.48 18.38
N SER A 121 27.73 -33.19 18.07
CA SER A 121 28.77 -32.49 17.30
C SER A 121 28.68 -30.98 17.53
N GLU A 122 29.60 -30.19 16.99
CA GLU A 122 29.50 -28.72 17.02
C GLU A 122 28.19 -28.20 16.39
N LYS A 123 27.64 -28.94 15.41
CA LYS A 123 26.43 -28.55 14.67
C LYS A 123 25.15 -29.13 15.26
N ARG A 124 25.22 -30.03 16.24
CA ARG A 124 24.05 -30.75 16.74
C ARG A 124 24.17 -31.12 18.21
N ILE A 125 23.13 -30.78 18.95
CA ILE A 125 22.96 -31.15 20.35
C ILE A 125 21.63 -31.91 20.55
N LYS A 126 21.52 -32.62 21.66
CA LYS A 126 20.31 -33.33 22.08
C LYS A 126 19.94 -32.95 23.51
N TYR A 127 18.66 -32.67 23.74
CA TYR A 127 18.06 -32.38 25.05
C TYR A 127 16.75 -33.19 25.19
N ASP A 128 15.58 -32.57 24.98
CA ASP A 128 14.26 -33.22 24.85
C ASP A 128 13.96 -33.65 23.39
N GLY A 129 14.89 -33.37 22.48
CA GLY A 129 14.82 -33.65 21.05
C GLY A 129 16.18 -33.37 20.41
N ASN A 130 16.24 -33.48 19.08
CA ASN A 130 17.45 -33.10 18.35
C ASN A 130 17.36 -31.62 17.95
N TYR A 131 18.46 -30.91 18.10
CA TYR A 131 18.58 -29.50 17.73
C TYR A 131 19.79 -29.30 16.82
N ASN A 132 19.63 -28.52 15.75
CA ASN A 132 20.71 -28.18 14.83
C ASN A 132 21.13 -26.72 15.03
N ARG A 133 22.43 -26.45 14.93
CA ARG A 133 22.98 -25.10 15.03
C ARG A 133 22.48 -24.25 13.86
N GLU A 134 21.94 -23.08 14.15
CA GLU A 134 21.51 -22.11 13.14
C GLU A 134 22.50 -20.95 13.05
N GLU A 135 22.69 -20.26 14.17
CA GLU A 135 23.49 -19.05 14.22
C GLU A 135 24.34 -18.96 15.48
N GLY A 136 25.25 -18.00 15.49
CA GLY A 136 26.00 -17.65 16.68
C GLY A 136 26.86 -16.42 16.40
N GLY A 137 27.18 -15.70 17.47
CA GLY A 137 27.88 -14.43 17.35
C GLY A 137 28.43 -13.96 18.68
N THR A 138 29.06 -12.78 18.63
CA THR A 138 29.48 -12.05 19.82
C THR A 138 28.62 -10.80 19.98
N GLN A 139 28.38 -10.43 21.23
CA GLN A 139 27.54 -9.32 21.59
C GLN A 139 28.07 -8.62 22.86
N ASN A 140 27.86 -7.32 22.92
CA ASN A 140 28.26 -6.47 24.03
C ASN A 140 27.06 -5.72 24.60
N VAL A 141 27.04 -5.54 25.92
CA VAL A 141 26.00 -4.73 26.58
C VAL A 141 26.18 -3.26 26.22
N ILE A 142 25.16 -2.67 25.61
CA ILE A 142 25.13 -1.25 25.24
C ILE A 142 24.24 -0.42 26.18
N TYR A 143 23.34 -1.07 26.91
CA TYR A 143 22.45 -0.44 27.88
C TYR A 143 21.97 -1.46 28.90
N ALA A 144 21.74 -1.02 30.14
CA ALA A 144 21.13 -1.83 31.18
C ALA A 144 20.42 -0.97 32.23
N GLU A 145 19.47 -1.55 32.96
CA GLU A 145 18.79 -0.98 34.13
C GLU A 145 18.45 -2.09 35.12
N GLY A 146 18.48 -1.77 36.42
CA GLY A 146 18.12 -2.71 37.47
C GLY A 146 19.30 -3.56 37.95
N PHE A 147 18.99 -4.71 38.56
CA PHE A 147 20.02 -5.66 39.01
C PHE A 147 20.68 -6.30 37.80
N VAL A 148 21.98 -6.59 37.89
CA VAL A 148 22.70 -7.30 36.84
C VAL A 148 23.44 -8.49 37.42
N PHE A 149 23.38 -9.61 36.70
CA PHE A 149 23.90 -10.91 37.12
C PHE A 149 25.25 -11.24 36.45
N GLU A 150 25.76 -10.31 35.65
CA GLU A 150 27.00 -10.43 34.88
C GLU A 150 27.84 -9.15 34.96
N ASP A 151 29.05 -9.23 34.43
CA ASP A 151 29.93 -8.07 34.22
C ASP A 151 29.59 -7.42 32.87
N LEU A 152 29.10 -6.19 32.92
CA LEU A 152 28.65 -5.43 31.75
C LEU A 152 29.80 -4.90 30.86
N ASP A 153 31.05 -5.14 31.23
CA ASP A 153 32.23 -4.85 30.39
C ASP A 153 32.71 -6.08 29.60
N ALA A 154 32.26 -7.28 29.97
CA ALA A 154 32.67 -8.51 29.31
C ALA A 154 31.96 -8.67 27.95
N THR A 155 32.72 -9.07 26.92
CA THR A 155 32.12 -9.59 25.69
C THR A 155 31.49 -10.95 25.97
N SER A 156 30.32 -11.14 25.40
CA SER A 156 29.57 -12.40 25.46
C SER A 156 29.42 -13.00 24.09
N SER A 157 29.28 -14.32 24.02
CA SER A 157 28.94 -15.01 22.77
C SER A 157 27.77 -15.93 22.97
N TYR A 158 27.00 -16.12 21.90
CA TYR A 158 25.84 -17.01 21.90
C TYR A 158 25.88 -17.94 20.69
N ILE A 159 25.24 -19.09 20.82
CA ILE A 159 24.95 -20.02 19.74
C ILE A 159 23.51 -20.50 19.89
N THR A 160 22.73 -20.33 18.84
CA THR A 160 21.34 -20.78 18.79
C THR A 160 21.26 -22.13 18.06
N TYR A 161 20.60 -23.09 18.70
CA TYR A 161 20.28 -24.39 18.12
C TYR A 161 18.75 -24.54 17.99
N ALA A 162 18.21 -24.64 16.77
CA ALA A 162 16.79 -24.82 16.56
C ALA A 162 16.37 -26.29 16.61
N HIS A 163 15.19 -26.56 17.15
CA HIS A 163 14.65 -27.91 17.26
C HIS A 163 14.25 -28.45 15.89
N THR A 164 14.69 -29.67 15.58
CA THR A 164 14.52 -30.28 14.24
C THR A 164 13.08 -30.52 13.78
N LEU A 165 12.11 -30.55 14.70
CA LEU A 165 10.70 -30.86 14.40
C LEU A 165 9.72 -29.79 14.91
N ASN A 166 10.20 -28.76 15.61
CA ASN A 166 9.34 -27.77 16.25
C ASN A 166 10.01 -26.41 16.19
N GLU A 167 9.60 -25.59 15.23
CA GLU A 167 10.22 -24.30 14.93
C GLU A 167 10.08 -23.28 16.08
N ASP A 168 9.13 -23.50 17.00
CA ASP A 168 8.95 -22.62 18.16
C ASP A 168 9.99 -22.86 19.26
N LYS A 169 10.74 -23.97 19.23
CA LYS A 169 11.68 -24.36 20.28
C LYS A 169 13.13 -24.23 19.83
N PHE A 170 13.98 -23.73 20.72
CA PHE A 170 15.42 -23.65 20.50
C PHE A 170 16.19 -23.85 21.80
N ILE A 171 17.51 -24.04 21.68
CA ILE A 171 18.45 -23.98 22.80
C ILE A 171 19.40 -22.81 22.52
N SER A 172 19.54 -21.90 23.48
CA SER A 172 20.61 -20.89 23.49
C SER A 172 21.77 -21.45 24.31
N GLU A 173 22.94 -21.57 23.70
CA GLU A 173 24.21 -21.74 24.41
C GLU A 173 24.85 -20.36 24.53
N GLU A 174 25.07 -19.91 25.76
CA GLU A 174 25.62 -18.59 26.02
C GLU A 174 26.90 -18.68 26.83
N ILE A 175 27.88 -17.85 26.47
CA ILE A 175 29.18 -17.82 27.10
C ILE A 175 29.43 -16.41 27.61
N PHE A 176 29.45 -16.28 28.93
CA PHE A 176 29.72 -15.05 29.66
C PHE A 176 30.89 -15.28 30.61
N GLN A 177 31.91 -14.41 30.56
CA GLN A 177 33.08 -14.51 31.45
C GLN A 177 33.77 -15.89 31.43
N GLY A 178 33.72 -16.60 30.30
CA GLY A 178 34.29 -17.95 30.17
C GLY A 178 33.48 -19.08 30.81
N LYS A 179 32.31 -18.78 31.41
CA LYS A 179 31.32 -19.78 31.83
C LYS A 179 30.34 -20.03 30.70
N ARG A 180 29.97 -21.28 30.50
CA ARG A 180 28.96 -21.69 29.54
C ARG A 180 27.65 -21.97 30.26
N GLU A 181 26.58 -21.39 29.76
CA GLU A 181 25.21 -21.58 30.24
C GLU A 181 24.32 -22.01 29.08
N TYR A 182 23.26 -22.75 29.39
CA TYR A 182 22.30 -23.20 28.40
C TYR A 182 20.90 -22.80 28.80
N TYR A 183 20.11 -22.40 27.82
CA TYR A 183 18.72 -22.00 28.02
C TYR A 183 17.82 -22.71 27.02
N ALA A 184 16.72 -23.30 27.50
CA ALA A 184 15.62 -23.78 26.69
C ALA A 184 14.77 -22.59 26.30
N GLY A 185 14.80 -22.24 25.04
CA GLY A 185 14.04 -21.14 24.49
C GLY A 185 12.75 -21.60 23.83
N LYS A 186 11.71 -20.79 23.98
CA LYS A 186 10.48 -20.92 23.20
C LYS A 186 10.03 -19.58 22.67
N TYR A 187 9.87 -19.50 21.35
CA TYR A 187 9.33 -18.33 20.68
C TYR A 187 7.88 -18.10 21.07
N LEU A 188 7.53 -16.83 21.20
CA LEU A 188 6.23 -16.33 21.58
C LEU A 188 5.68 -15.45 20.46
N ASP A 189 4.37 -15.46 20.29
CA ASP A 189 3.69 -14.51 19.43
C ASP A 189 3.96 -13.08 19.91
N GLY A 190 4.56 -12.26 19.04
CA GLY A 190 5.02 -10.91 19.37
C GLY A 190 3.93 -10.05 20.03
N PRO A 191 2.74 -9.89 19.45
CA PRO A 191 1.65 -9.13 20.05
C PRO A 191 1.26 -9.62 21.46
N LYS A 192 1.13 -10.93 21.67
CA LYS A 192 0.88 -11.48 23.01
C LYS A 192 2.02 -11.18 23.98
N TYR A 193 3.26 -11.35 23.55
CA TYR A 193 4.44 -11.06 24.35
C TYR A 193 4.47 -9.59 24.79
N TYR A 194 4.41 -8.66 23.83
CA TYR A 194 4.51 -7.24 24.14
C TYR A 194 3.32 -6.74 24.96
N SER A 195 2.12 -7.34 24.80
CA SER A 195 0.93 -7.01 25.61
C SER A 195 1.10 -7.27 27.11
N MET A 196 2.11 -8.03 27.52
CA MET A 196 2.46 -8.21 28.93
C MET A 196 2.99 -6.91 29.57
N PHE A 197 3.57 -6.00 28.79
CA PHE A 197 4.16 -4.75 29.29
C PHE A 197 3.18 -3.58 29.25
N GLU A 198 3.16 -2.78 30.33
CA GLU A 198 2.26 -1.63 30.48
C GLU A 198 2.43 -0.61 29.36
N LYS A 199 3.67 -0.24 29.06
CA LYS A 199 4.01 0.75 28.04
C LYS A 199 3.51 0.36 26.64
N TYR A 200 3.53 -0.92 26.31
CA TYR A 200 3.03 -1.41 25.02
C TYR A 200 1.49 -1.37 24.97
N ARG A 201 0.81 -1.76 26.06
CA ARG A 201 -0.66 -1.66 26.15
C ARG A 201 -1.13 -0.22 25.98
N GLU A 202 -0.48 0.72 26.68
CA GLU A 202 -0.76 2.14 26.50
C GLU A 202 -0.52 2.62 25.07
N PHE A 203 0.57 2.17 24.46
CA PHE A 203 0.90 2.49 23.07
C PHE A 203 -0.20 2.00 22.13
N GLU A 204 -0.64 0.74 22.23
CA GLU A 204 -1.69 0.17 21.38
C GLU A 204 -3.05 0.86 21.60
N GLU A 205 -3.38 1.24 22.84
CA GLU A 205 -4.60 2.00 23.12
C GLU A 205 -4.56 3.39 22.46
N LYS A 206 -3.45 4.12 22.64
CA LYS A 206 -3.23 5.44 22.02
C LYS A 206 -3.23 5.35 20.49
N LYS A 207 -2.56 4.35 19.94
CA LYS A 207 -2.52 4.01 18.52
C LYS A 207 -3.93 3.77 17.97
N LYS A 208 -4.74 2.96 18.65
CA LYS A 208 -6.14 2.70 18.27
C LYS A 208 -6.96 3.98 18.28
N HIS A 209 -6.79 4.84 19.29
CA HIS A 209 -7.46 6.13 19.34
C HIS A 209 -7.07 7.01 18.15
N ILE A 210 -5.77 7.17 17.87
CA ILE A 210 -5.25 7.94 16.73
C ILE A 210 -5.79 7.39 15.41
N ASN A 211 -5.73 6.07 15.20
CA ASN A 211 -6.23 5.42 13.99
C ASN A 211 -7.72 5.66 13.78
N SER A 212 -8.54 5.62 14.84
CA SER A 212 -9.96 5.93 14.73
C SER A 212 -10.22 7.38 14.28
N LYS A 213 -9.41 8.33 14.77
CA LYS A 213 -9.51 9.75 14.40
C LYS A 213 -9.05 10.00 12.96
N LEU A 214 -7.95 9.37 12.55
CA LEU A 214 -7.45 9.44 11.17
C LEU A 214 -8.48 8.85 10.19
N LEU A 215 -9.01 7.66 10.48
CA LEU A 215 -10.04 7.02 9.65
C LEU A 215 -11.30 7.88 9.53
N GLY A 216 -11.76 8.50 10.63
CA GLY A 216 -12.87 9.44 10.60
C GLY A 216 -12.59 10.65 9.71
N ALA A 217 -11.34 11.10 9.66
CA ALA A 217 -10.94 12.20 8.80
C ALA A 217 -10.79 11.81 7.33
N LEU A 218 -10.63 10.53 6.97
CA LEU A 218 -10.55 10.08 5.57
C LEU A 218 -11.81 10.41 4.74
N LEU A 219 -12.98 10.40 5.39
CA LEU A 219 -14.26 10.60 4.71
C LEU A 219 -14.32 11.91 3.88
N PRO A 220 -14.02 13.10 4.43
CA PRO A 220 -13.98 14.33 3.62
C PRO A 220 -12.94 14.28 2.50
N PHE A 221 -11.79 13.63 2.70
CA PHE A 221 -10.77 13.45 1.64
C PHE A 221 -11.27 12.59 0.48
N LEU A 222 -12.21 11.68 0.72
CA LEU A 222 -12.87 10.89 -0.33
C LEU A 222 -14.08 11.62 -0.93
N LEU A 223 -14.78 12.47 -0.19
CA LEU A 223 -15.96 13.17 -0.73
C LEU A 223 -15.59 14.37 -1.61
N ILE A 224 -14.59 15.16 -1.20
CA ILE A 224 -14.22 16.42 -1.88
C ILE A 224 -13.85 16.22 -3.36
N PRO A 225 -13.01 15.24 -3.75
CA PRO A 225 -12.67 15.02 -5.15
C PRO A 225 -13.90 14.67 -6.01
N GLY A 226 -14.81 13.86 -5.47
CA GLY A 226 -16.05 13.49 -6.15
C GLY A 226 -16.98 14.68 -6.35
N ILE A 227 -17.15 15.52 -5.32
CA ILE A 227 -17.93 16.76 -5.40
C ILE A 227 -17.30 17.71 -6.43
N LEU A 228 -15.99 17.92 -6.36
CA LEU A 228 -15.27 18.81 -7.27
C LEU A 228 -15.39 18.32 -8.72
N PHE A 229 -15.20 17.02 -8.95
CA PHE A 229 -15.39 16.42 -10.27
C PHE A 229 -16.82 16.61 -10.77
N TYR A 230 -17.83 16.34 -9.94
CA TYR A 230 -19.22 16.55 -10.31
C TYR A 230 -19.49 18.00 -10.74
N PHE A 231 -19.02 18.99 -9.97
CA PHE A 231 -19.18 20.40 -10.31
C PHE A 231 -18.46 20.78 -11.62
N LEU A 232 -17.22 20.32 -11.80
CA LEU A 232 -16.44 20.60 -13.00
C LEU A 232 -17.05 19.98 -14.26
N TYR A 233 -17.64 18.79 -14.14
CA TYR A 233 -18.10 18.00 -15.27
C TYR A 233 -19.64 17.99 -15.44
N TYR A 234 -20.39 18.73 -14.59
CA TYR A 234 -21.85 18.70 -14.51
C TYR A 234 -22.55 18.81 -15.88
N ASN A 235 -22.17 19.81 -16.69
CA ASN A 235 -22.78 20.05 -18.00
C ASN A 235 -22.46 18.96 -19.02
N GLN A 236 -21.38 18.19 -18.84
CA GLN A 236 -20.92 17.13 -19.75
C GLN A 236 -21.44 15.74 -19.35
N LEU A 237 -21.97 15.56 -18.12
CA LEU A 237 -22.48 14.28 -17.62
C LEU A 237 -23.68 13.76 -18.41
N SER A 238 -24.54 14.65 -18.91
CA SER A 238 -25.74 14.24 -19.65
C SER A 238 -25.35 13.59 -20.98
N LYS A 239 -25.83 12.36 -21.20
CA LYS A 239 -25.59 11.59 -22.42
C LYS A 239 -26.84 11.61 -23.29
N GLN A 240 -26.66 11.96 -24.56
CA GLN A 240 -27.67 11.74 -25.59
C GLN A 240 -27.18 10.63 -26.51
N THR A 241 -28.07 9.69 -26.83
CA THR A 241 -27.79 8.62 -27.78
C THR A 241 -28.79 8.72 -28.93
N LEU A 242 -28.28 8.71 -30.15
CA LEU A 242 -29.07 8.73 -31.38
C LEU A 242 -28.64 7.53 -32.24
N THR A 243 -29.58 6.90 -32.92
CA THR A 243 -29.30 5.75 -33.80
C THR A 243 -29.89 6.00 -35.16
N PHE A 244 -29.10 5.75 -36.20
CA PHE A 244 -29.44 5.95 -37.61
C PHE A 244 -29.17 4.65 -38.35
N ASN A 245 -30.11 4.26 -39.20
CA ASN A 245 -29.94 3.18 -40.17
C ASN A 245 -30.35 3.76 -41.51
N GLU A 246 -29.37 4.13 -42.33
CA GLU A 246 -29.61 4.82 -43.60
C GLU A 246 -29.00 4.03 -44.74
N THR A 247 -29.68 4.07 -45.89
CA THR A 247 -29.24 3.43 -47.12
C THR A 247 -29.24 4.46 -48.21
N PHE A 248 -28.08 4.64 -48.85
CA PHE A 248 -27.89 5.59 -49.91
C PHE A 248 -27.54 4.85 -51.21
N THR A 249 -28.07 5.34 -52.34
CA THR A 249 -27.82 4.76 -53.66
C THR A 249 -27.48 5.84 -54.68
N SER A 250 -26.46 5.60 -55.50
CA SER A 250 -26.00 6.53 -56.54
C SER A 250 -25.47 5.77 -57.75
N GLU A 251 -25.74 6.29 -58.95
CA GLU A 251 -25.11 5.80 -60.17
C GLU A 251 -23.65 6.30 -60.32
N ASN A 252 -23.30 7.40 -59.65
CA ASN A 252 -21.96 7.97 -59.62
C ASN A 252 -21.14 7.43 -58.45
N LEU A 253 -19.88 7.08 -58.69
CA LEU A 253 -18.92 6.71 -57.64
C LEU A 253 -18.48 7.88 -56.76
N ALA A 254 -18.35 9.05 -57.37
CA ALA A 254 -18.11 10.31 -56.68
C ALA A 254 -19.47 10.92 -56.33
N ASN A 255 -19.84 10.86 -55.06
CA ASN A 255 -21.08 11.45 -54.58
C ASN A 255 -20.95 11.90 -53.12
N SER A 256 -21.87 12.75 -52.69
CA SER A 256 -22.01 13.24 -51.32
C SER A 256 -23.39 12.85 -50.81
N PHE A 257 -23.44 11.88 -49.90
CA PHE A 257 -24.68 11.45 -49.27
C PHE A 257 -24.92 12.21 -47.98
N VAL A 258 -26.13 12.74 -47.82
CA VAL A 258 -26.52 13.57 -46.67
C VAL A 258 -27.45 12.79 -45.76
N SER A 259 -27.09 12.65 -44.48
CA SER A 259 -27.90 11.94 -43.49
C SER A 259 -29.16 12.72 -43.10
N THR A 260 -30.10 12.03 -42.45
CA THR A 260 -31.20 12.69 -41.75
C THR A 260 -30.64 13.66 -40.71
N PRO A 261 -31.12 14.92 -40.66
CA PRO A 261 -30.71 15.88 -39.64
C PRO A 261 -31.05 15.43 -38.22
N PHE A 262 -30.18 15.76 -37.28
CA PHE A 262 -30.38 15.48 -35.86
C PHE A 262 -29.99 16.67 -34.98
N GLU A 263 -30.52 16.70 -33.77
CA GLU A 263 -30.27 17.76 -32.80
C GLU A 263 -29.45 17.25 -31.62
N LEU A 264 -28.36 17.96 -31.31
CA LEU A 264 -27.52 17.76 -30.15
C LEU A 264 -27.94 18.73 -29.04
N LYS A 265 -28.50 18.20 -27.95
CA LYS A 265 -29.06 19.00 -26.85
C LYS A 265 -27.99 19.36 -25.81
N GLY A 266 -28.07 20.58 -25.27
CA GLY A 266 -27.21 21.05 -24.19
C GLY A 266 -26.88 22.54 -24.28
N ASN A 267 -25.99 22.99 -23.41
CA ASN A 267 -25.54 24.38 -23.30
C ASN A 267 -24.01 24.55 -23.40
N THR A 268 -23.24 23.46 -23.51
CA THR A 268 -21.78 23.48 -23.60
C THR A 268 -21.30 22.55 -24.70
N LYS A 269 -20.09 22.79 -25.22
CA LYS A 269 -19.40 21.88 -26.14
C LYS A 269 -19.16 20.52 -25.47
N LYS A 270 -19.39 19.43 -26.20
CA LYS A 270 -19.16 18.06 -25.71
C LYS A 270 -18.54 17.18 -26.79
N GLN A 271 -18.01 16.04 -26.37
CA GLN A 271 -17.56 14.99 -27.25
C GLN A 271 -18.76 14.32 -27.95
N LEU A 272 -18.63 14.03 -29.24
CA LEU A 272 -19.58 13.27 -30.04
C LEU A 272 -18.86 12.04 -30.60
N VAL A 273 -19.17 10.87 -30.06
CA VAL A 273 -18.63 9.60 -30.54
C VAL A 273 -19.65 8.91 -31.43
N MET A 274 -19.22 8.53 -32.62
CA MET A 274 -19.98 7.78 -33.61
C MET A 274 -19.46 6.35 -33.64
N ASP A 275 -20.29 5.39 -33.23
CA ASP A 275 -20.00 3.95 -33.30
C ASP A 275 -20.96 3.29 -34.28
N GLY A 276 -20.46 2.57 -35.28
CA GLY A 276 -21.36 1.98 -36.27
C GLY A 276 -20.73 1.00 -37.24
N PHE A 277 -21.53 0.56 -38.20
CA PHE A 277 -21.10 -0.22 -39.35
C PHE A 277 -21.41 0.51 -40.64
N SER A 278 -20.44 0.49 -41.57
CA SER A 278 -20.58 0.96 -42.94
C SER A 278 -20.50 -0.23 -43.87
N ILE A 279 -21.48 -0.42 -44.74
CA ILE A 279 -21.60 -1.53 -45.68
C ILE A 279 -21.66 -0.97 -47.10
N SER A 280 -20.76 -1.41 -47.98
CA SER A 280 -20.66 -0.90 -49.35
C SER A 280 -20.83 -2.01 -50.37
N SER A 281 -21.64 -1.78 -51.40
CA SER A 281 -21.72 -2.67 -52.57
C SER A 281 -20.47 -2.65 -53.44
N VAL A 282 -19.66 -1.59 -53.34
CA VAL A 282 -18.47 -1.37 -54.16
C VAL A 282 -17.20 -1.63 -53.34
N PRO A 283 -16.27 -2.48 -53.82
CA PRO A 283 -15.03 -2.77 -53.12
C PRO A 283 -14.05 -1.58 -53.18
N ASN A 284 -13.29 -1.36 -52.09
CA ASN A 284 -12.23 -0.35 -52.00
C ASN A 284 -12.72 1.10 -52.23
N LEU A 285 -13.98 1.39 -51.92
CA LEU A 285 -14.53 2.74 -51.97
C LEU A 285 -13.85 3.63 -50.93
N VAL A 286 -13.33 4.79 -51.32
CA VAL A 286 -12.80 5.78 -50.37
C VAL A 286 -13.98 6.57 -49.82
N ILE A 287 -14.10 6.62 -48.49
CA ILE A 287 -15.17 7.32 -47.79
C ILE A 287 -14.55 8.38 -46.88
N GLN A 288 -15.12 9.58 -46.91
CA GLN A 288 -14.85 10.65 -45.97
C GLN A 288 -16.15 11.02 -45.26
N VAL A 289 -16.11 11.11 -43.93
CA VAL A 289 -17.26 11.46 -43.11
C VAL A 289 -17.07 12.88 -42.59
N ASN A 290 -18.04 13.74 -42.87
CA ASN A 290 -18.03 15.13 -42.45
C ASN A 290 -19.25 15.40 -41.56
N LEU A 291 -19.03 16.03 -40.39
CA LEU A 291 -20.10 16.53 -39.54
C LEU A 291 -20.34 18.00 -39.85
N VAL A 292 -21.57 18.36 -40.26
CA VAL A 292 -21.89 19.71 -40.72
C VAL A 292 -22.94 20.35 -39.82
N ASN A 293 -22.61 21.52 -39.24
CA ASN A 293 -23.57 22.33 -38.49
C ASN A 293 -24.54 23.04 -39.46
N LYS A 294 -25.85 22.84 -39.32
CA LYS A 294 -26.85 23.39 -40.25
C LYS A 294 -27.01 24.91 -40.15
N LYS A 295 -26.66 25.52 -39.03
CA LYS A 295 -26.82 26.97 -38.80
C LYS A 295 -25.58 27.73 -39.23
N THR A 296 -24.40 27.22 -38.94
CA THR A 296 -23.12 27.92 -39.19
C THR A 296 -22.38 27.42 -40.44
N ASN A 297 -22.79 26.29 -41.03
CA ASN A 297 -22.08 25.57 -42.08
C ASN A 297 -20.64 25.18 -41.70
N GLN A 298 -20.31 25.19 -40.41
CA GLN A 298 -19.01 24.71 -39.94
C GLN A 298 -18.91 23.21 -40.15
N VAL A 299 -17.82 22.77 -40.78
CA VAL A 299 -17.56 21.37 -41.11
C VAL A 299 -16.45 20.83 -40.20
N SER A 300 -16.71 19.72 -39.53
CA SER A 300 -15.70 18.92 -38.84
C SER A 300 -15.43 17.67 -39.66
N GLN A 301 -14.23 17.56 -40.22
CA GLN A 301 -13.87 16.49 -41.15
C GLN A 301 -12.97 15.46 -40.46
N VAL A 302 -13.19 14.17 -40.75
CA VAL A 302 -12.19 13.13 -40.48
C VAL A 302 -11.36 12.85 -41.72
N ARG A 303 -10.18 12.23 -41.53
CA ARG A 303 -9.38 11.72 -42.64
C ARG A 303 -10.19 10.70 -43.47
N PRO A 304 -10.03 10.67 -44.81
CA PRO A 304 -10.64 9.66 -45.64
C PRO A 304 -10.10 8.26 -45.31
N TYR A 305 -10.94 7.24 -45.46
CA TYR A 305 -10.55 5.85 -45.30
C TYR A 305 -10.99 5.01 -46.49
N VAL A 306 -10.26 3.93 -46.75
CA VAL A 306 -10.65 2.95 -47.76
C VAL A 306 -11.57 1.94 -47.12
N HIS A 307 -12.77 1.81 -47.67
CA HIS A 307 -13.69 0.74 -47.33
C HIS A 307 -13.13 -0.58 -47.85
N LYS A 308 -12.45 -1.32 -46.96
CA LYS A 308 -11.87 -2.62 -47.29
C LYS A 308 -12.98 -3.65 -47.47
N PHE A 309 -13.05 -4.21 -48.67
CA PHE A 309 -14.04 -5.22 -49.00
C PHE A 309 -13.80 -6.51 -48.20
N ASN A 310 -14.75 -6.86 -47.32
CA ASN A 310 -14.81 -8.17 -46.68
C ASN A 310 -15.73 -9.10 -47.52
N PRO A 311 -15.22 -10.18 -48.14
CA PRO A 311 -16.03 -11.07 -48.98
C PRO A 311 -17.21 -11.72 -48.25
N SER A 312 -17.12 -11.86 -46.92
CA SER A 312 -18.16 -12.52 -46.12
C SER A 312 -19.35 -11.61 -45.82
N ASN A 313 -19.13 -10.30 -45.70
CA ASN A 313 -20.18 -9.40 -45.17
C ASN A 313 -20.05 -7.91 -45.54
N GLN A 314 -19.04 -7.52 -46.32
CA GLN A 314 -18.91 -6.19 -46.92
C GLN A 314 -18.95 -5.02 -45.92
N ALA A 315 -18.71 -5.27 -44.63
CA ALA A 315 -18.91 -4.31 -43.55
C ALA A 315 -17.60 -3.92 -42.87
N ASN A 316 -17.46 -2.62 -42.57
CA ASN A 316 -16.43 -2.10 -41.68
C ASN A 316 -17.08 -1.52 -40.43
N ALA A 317 -16.49 -1.77 -39.27
CA ALA A 317 -16.85 -1.04 -38.06
C ALA A 317 -16.13 0.30 -38.05
N LEU A 318 -16.88 1.34 -37.70
CA LEU A 318 -16.43 2.72 -37.60
C LEU A 318 -16.53 3.16 -36.14
N ASN A 319 -15.44 3.72 -35.64
CA ASN A 319 -15.44 4.55 -34.45
C ASN A 319 -14.86 5.91 -34.83
N ILE A 320 -15.70 6.95 -34.81
CA ILE A 320 -15.29 8.33 -35.05
C ILE A 320 -15.52 9.15 -33.80
N ASP A 321 -14.50 9.91 -33.40
CA ASP A 321 -14.57 10.82 -32.27
C ASP A 321 -14.50 12.27 -32.75
N PHE A 322 -15.64 12.97 -32.75
CA PHE A 322 -15.69 14.41 -32.98
C PHE A 322 -15.58 15.15 -31.63
N CYS A 323 -14.46 15.85 -31.45
CA CYS A 323 -14.19 16.59 -30.22
C CYS A 323 -14.86 17.97 -30.21
N ARG A 324 -15.28 18.42 -29.01
CA ARG A 324 -15.81 19.78 -28.72
C ARG A 324 -16.94 20.27 -29.63
N VAL A 325 -17.88 19.40 -29.99
CA VAL A 325 -19.05 19.73 -30.80
C VAL A 325 -20.04 20.59 -30.00
N GLU A 326 -20.44 21.72 -30.57
CA GLU A 326 -21.44 22.62 -29.98
C GLU A 326 -22.86 22.01 -30.03
N PRO A 327 -23.75 22.34 -29.08
CA PRO A 327 -25.16 21.99 -29.19
C PRO A 327 -25.78 22.66 -30.43
N GLY A 328 -26.65 21.95 -31.15
CA GLY A 328 -27.27 22.47 -32.36
C GLY A 328 -27.80 21.38 -33.29
N GLN A 329 -28.23 21.79 -34.48
CA GLN A 329 -28.70 20.88 -35.53
C GLN A 329 -27.56 20.53 -36.48
N TYR A 330 -27.38 19.24 -36.72
CA TYR A 330 -26.30 18.68 -37.53
C TYR A 330 -26.84 17.66 -38.54
N HIS A 331 -26.04 17.37 -39.54
CA HIS A 331 -26.17 16.19 -40.39
C HIS A 331 -24.76 15.65 -40.69
N LEU A 332 -24.68 14.37 -41.04
CA LEU A 332 -23.47 13.75 -41.54
C LEU A 332 -23.47 13.81 -43.07
N VAL A 333 -22.30 14.03 -43.66
CA VAL A 333 -22.08 13.92 -45.10
C VAL A 333 -21.05 12.82 -45.33
N PHE A 334 -21.43 11.83 -46.12
CA PHE A 334 -20.56 10.74 -46.55
C PHE A 334 -20.13 11.03 -47.99
N GLU A 335 -18.90 11.48 -48.15
CA GLU A 335 -18.30 11.74 -49.46
C GLU A 335 -17.60 10.47 -49.92
N THR A 336 -17.98 9.97 -51.08
CA THR A 336 -17.40 8.79 -51.68
C THR A 336 -16.52 9.17 -52.86
N SER A 337 -15.41 8.46 -53.04
CA SER A 337 -14.58 8.53 -54.23
C SER A 337 -13.90 7.19 -54.49
N MET A 338 -13.40 6.96 -55.70
CA MET A 338 -12.68 5.74 -56.03
C MET A 338 -11.58 6.02 -57.04
N THR A 339 -10.47 5.30 -56.91
CA THR A 339 -9.43 5.23 -57.94
C THR A 339 -9.63 3.95 -58.76
N GLY A 340 -10.40 4.02 -59.86
CA GLY A 340 -10.66 2.90 -60.78
C GLY A 340 -11.97 3.06 -61.58
N SER A 341 -12.19 2.25 -62.62
CA SER A 341 -13.39 2.35 -63.49
C SER A 341 -14.64 1.69 -62.87
N PRO A 342 -15.77 2.40 -62.69
CA PRO A 342 -17.04 1.79 -62.29
C PRO A 342 -17.82 1.19 -63.45
N ASN A 343 -18.41 0.02 -63.24
CA ASN A 343 -19.57 -0.47 -63.99
C ASN A 343 -20.78 -0.76 -63.06
N GLN A 344 -20.80 -0.26 -61.81
CA GLN A 344 -21.85 -0.57 -60.83
C GLN A 344 -22.24 0.67 -60.00
N ALA A 345 -23.53 0.76 -59.66
CA ALA A 345 -24.07 1.76 -58.75
C ALA A 345 -23.56 1.56 -57.31
N VAL A 346 -23.22 2.66 -56.64
CA VAL A 346 -22.84 2.67 -55.22
C VAL A 346 -24.09 2.52 -54.38
N LYS A 347 -24.11 1.49 -53.52
CA LYS A 347 -25.06 1.36 -52.41
C LYS A 347 -24.26 1.38 -51.11
N LEU A 348 -24.53 2.36 -50.25
CA LEU A 348 -23.88 2.54 -48.96
C LEU A 348 -24.93 2.43 -47.85
N GLU A 349 -24.80 1.45 -46.96
CA GLU A 349 -25.65 1.30 -45.78
C GLU A 349 -24.85 1.67 -44.52
N GLU A 350 -25.37 2.64 -43.77
CA GLU A 350 -24.75 3.16 -42.56
C GLU A 350 -25.63 2.85 -41.35
N GLN A 351 -25.13 2.01 -40.45
CA GLN A 351 -25.78 1.65 -39.19
C GLN A 351 -25.01 2.30 -38.04
N ILE A 352 -25.41 3.51 -37.65
CA ILE A 352 -24.63 4.40 -36.81
C ILE A 352 -25.35 4.67 -35.48
N LYS A 353 -24.58 4.66 -34.40
CA LYS A 353 -24.97 5.12 -33.06
C LYS A 353 -24.11 6.31 -32.67
N LEU A 354 -24.71 7.49 -32.57
CA LEU A 354 -24.07 8.68 -32.03
C LEU A 354 -24.28 8.75 -30.51
N LYS A 355 -23.22 9.07 -29.79
CA LYS A 355 -23.20 9.34 -28.35
C LYS A 355 -22.64 10.73 -28.12
N TYR A 356 -23.48 11.66 -27.66
CA TYR A 356 -23.10 13.04 -27.36
C TYR A 356 -23.03 13.26 -25.85
N GLY A 357 -21.88 13.72 -25.37
CA GLY A 357 -21.58 13.84 -23.96
C GLY A 357 -21.09 12.56 -23.31
N GLY A 358 -20.98 12.58 -21.98
CA GLY A 358 -20.19 11.62 -21.22
C GLY A 358 -18.82 12.20 -20.88
N VAL A 359 -18.27 11.71 -19.77
CA VAL A 359 -17.01 12.20 -19.21
C VAL A 359 -16.12 11.01 -18.90
N SER A 360 -14.81 11.21 -19.09
CA SER A 360 -13.83 10.26 -18.62
C SER A 360 -13.69 10.39 -17.10
N TYR A 361 -13.85 9.27 -16.38
CA TYR A 361 -13.61 9.22 -14.94
C TYR A 361 -12.14 8.99 -14.60
N THR A 362 -11.27 8.77 -15.61
CA THR A 362 -9.83 8.59 -15.45
C THR A 362 -9.17 9.64 -14.55
N PRO A 363 -9.36 10.95 -14.73
CA PRO A 363 -8.77 11.95 -13.83
C PRO A 363 -9.25 11.79 -12.38
N LEU A 364 -10.54 11.50 -12.15
CA LEU A 364 -11.07 11.25 -10.82
C LEU A 364 -10.46 10.00 -10.17
N ILE A 365 -10.32 8.92 -10.93
CA ILE A 365 -9.69 7.67 -10.48
C ILE A 365 -8.23 7.94 -10.04
N PHE A 366 -7.46 8.68 -10.84
CA PHE A 366 -6.09 9.05 -10.48
C PHE A 366 -6.04 9.93 -9.23
N THR A 367 -6.95 10.90 -9.08
CA THR A 367 -7.04 11.73 -7.87
C THR A 367 -7.33 10.89 -6.63
N TYR A 368 -8.21 9.90 -6.71
CA TYR A 368 -8.47 8.98 -5.60
C TYR A 368 -7.27 8.09 -5.29
N ALA A 369 -6.63 7.50 -6.30
CA ALA A 369 -5.45 6.69 -6.11
C ALA A 369 -4.33 7.47 -5.40
N ALA A 370 -4.08 8.71 -5.82
CA ALA A 370 -3.13 9.60 -5.16
C ALA A 370 -3.55 9.89 -3.70
N THR A 371 -4.81 10.23 -3.46
CA THR A 371 -5.34 10.51 -2.12
C THR A 371 -5.16 9.32 -1.17
N VAL A 372 -5.44 8.09 -1.63
CA VAL A 372 -5.26 6.87 -0.84
C VAL A 372 -3.78 6.63 -0.54
N MET A 373 -2.89 6.77 -1.54
CA MET A 373 -1.44 6.60 -1.34
C MET A 373 -0.88 7.56 -0.30
N ILE A 374 -1.31 8.82 -0.37
CA ILE A 374 -0.96 9.84 0.62
C ILE A 374 -1.44 9.40 2.00
N PHE A 375 -2.72 9.02 2.11
CA PHE A 375 -3.28 8.62 3.39
C PHE A 375 -2.57 7.40 4.00
N ILE A 376 -2.20 6.40 3.19
CA ILE A 376 -1.39 5.25 3.63
C ILE A 376 -0.02 5.70 4.16
N PHE A 377 0.67 6.58 3.42
CA PHE A 377 1.96 7.11 3.86
C PHE A 377 1.84 7.80 5.23
N PHE A 378 0.84 8.65 5.42
CA PHE A 378 0.61 9.30 6.72
C PHE A 378 0.21 8.29 7.81
N PHE A 379 -0.65 7.33 7.49
CA PHE A 379 -1.06 6.29 8.42
C PHE A 379 0.14 5.50 8.95
N ILE A 380 1.10 5.14 8.09
CA ILE A 380 2.33 4.45 8.51
C ILE A 380 3.18 5.34 9.43
N ASN A 381 3.38 6.61 9.05
CA ASN A 381 4.19 7.55 9.85
C ASN A 381 3.59 7.81 11.24
N PHE A 382 2.27 7.95 11.35
CA PHE A 382 1.59 8.17 12.63
C PHE A 382 1.57 6.94 13.54
N ASN A 383 1.71 5.74 13.00
CA ASN A 383 1.70 4.49 13.78
C ASN A 383 3.07 4.13 14.37
N GLN A 384 4.09 4.97 14.21
CA GLN A 384 5.40 4.76 14.81
C GLN A 384 5.38 5.04 16.33
N PRO A 385 6.06 4.23 17.17
CA PRO A 385 6.13 4.42 18.63
C PRO A 385 6.53 5.83 19.06
N ASP A 386 7.58 6.39 18.44
CA ASP A 386 8.08 7.72 18.79
C ASP A 386 7.07 8.82 18.47
N LYS A 387 6.37 8.70 17.35
CA LYS A 387 5.33 9.66 16.93
C LYS A 387 4.11 9.61 17.83
N ILE A 388 3.68 8.41 18.22
CA ILE A 388 2.57 8.24 19.17
C ILE A 388 2.95 8.80 20.55
N ALA A 389 4.19 8.56 20.99
CA ALA A 389 4.70 9.14 22.23
C ALA A 389 4.73 10.68 22.18
N GLU A 390 5.21 11.27 21.08
CA GLU A 390 5.24 12.72 20.86
C GLU A 390 3.83 13.33 20.92
N LEU A 391 2.88 12.76 20.18
CA LEU A 391 1.49 13.22 20.15
C LEU A 391 0.83 13.10 21.54
N SER A 392 1.13 12.04 22.27
CA SER A 392 0.56 11.81 23.61
C SER A 392 0.97 12.87 24.64
N LYS A 393 2.20 13.39 24.56
CA LYS A 393 2.68 14.45 25.46
C LYS A 393 1.94 15.78 25.28
N ARG A 394 1.33 16.00 24.11
CA ARG A 394 0.66 17.27 23.78
C ARG A 394 -0.80 17.31 24.22
N GLY A 395 -1.41 16.18 24.53
CA GLY A 395 -2.78 16.10 25.09
C GLY A 395 -3.93 16.42 24.12
N ASP A 396 -3.66 16.86 22.89
CA ASP A 396 -4.68 17.09 21.84
C ASP A 396 -4.53 16.05 20.72
N PHE A 397 -5.48 15.11 20.68
CA PHE A 397 -5.58 14.05 19.68
C PHE A 397 -6.64 14.33 18.60
N SER A 398 -6.98 15.60 18.36
CA SER A 398 -7.91 15.91 17.28
C SER A 398 -7.31 15.47 15.94
N GLY A 399 -8.05 14.66 15.17
CA GLY A 399 -7.64 14.23 13.83
C GLY A 399 -7.28 15.42 12.93
N TRP A 400 -7.92 16.57 13.18
CA TRP A 400 -7.66 17.79 12.43
C TRP A 400 -6.27 18.38 12.67
N TYR A 401 -5.79 18.34 13.92
CA TYR A 401 -4.46 18.82 14.28
C TYR A 401 -3.37 17.97 13.63
N MET A 402 -3.50 16.64 13.71
CA MET A 402 -2.57 15.69 13.09
C MET A 402 -2.45 15.92 11.58
N ILE A 403 -3.58 16.18 10.92
CA ILE A 403 -3.64 16.44 9.48
C ILE A 403 -3.06 17.82 9.09
N LYS A 404 -3.11 18.81 9.98
CA LYS A 404 -2.58 20.15 9.74
C LYS A 404 -1.06 20.22 9.92
N GLN A 405 -0.51 19.51 10.91
CA GLN A 405 0.89 19.67 11.29
C GLN A 405 1.87 19.02 10.30
N ASP A 406 1.48 17.91 9.68
CA ASP A 406 2.38 17.18 8.78
C ASP A 406 2.13 17.47 7.28
N GLY A 407 1.43 18.57 6.97
CA GLY A 407 1.29 19.05 5.59
C GLY A 407 0.33 18.23 4.70
N LEU A 408 -0.39 17.26 5.27
CA LEU A 408 -1.39 16.45 4.55
C LEU A 408 -2.42 17.33 3.83
N LEU A 409 -2.90 18.38 4.49
CA LEU A 409 -3.84 19.35 3.88
C LEU A 409 -3.28 20.04 2.63
N ILE A 410 -2.02 20.47 2.70
CA ILE A 410 -1.35 21.16 1.60
C ILE A 410 -1.20 20.21 0.42
N LEU A 411 -0.75 18.98 0.69
CA LEU A 411 -0.53 17.98 -0.33
C LEU A 411 -1.86 17.54 -0.97
N PHE A 412 -2.90 17.34 -0.17
CA PHE A 412 -4.24 17.05 -0.67
C PHE A 412 -4.83 18.19 -1.50
N PHE A 413 -4.59 19.44 -1.10
CA PHE A 413 -5.01 20.60 -1.88
C PHE A 413 -4.40 20.58 -3.29
N PHE A 414 -3.10 20.28 -3.42
CA PHE A 414 -2.46 20.12 -4.73
C PHE A 414 -3.04 18.96 -5.55
N VAL A 415 -3.34 17.83 -4.91
CA VAL A 415 -4.00 16.69 -5.58
C VAL A 415 -5.39 17.07 -6.08
N CYS A 416 -6.17 17.82 -5.31
CA CYS A 416 -7.47 18.32 -5.73
C CYS A 416 -7.36 19.35 -6.87
N LEU A 417 -6.34 20.21 -6.86
CA LEU A 417 -6.07 21.17 -7.94
C LEU A 417 -5.73 20.50 -9.29
N ALA A 418 -5.32 19.24 -9.29
CA ALA A 418 -5.07 18.50 -10.52
C ALA A 418 -6.35 18.34 -11.37
N LEU A 419 -7.54 18.23 -10.75
CA LEU A 419 -8.81 18.11 -11.46
C LEU A 419 -9.17 19.36 -12.28
N PRO A 420 -9.23 20.58 -11.70
CA PRO A 420 -9.49 21.79 -12.47
C PRO A 420 -8.37 22.09 -13.47
N ALA A 421 -7.11 21.80 -13.13
CA ALA A 421 -5.99 21.95 -14.07
C ALA A 421 -6.13 21.02 -15.28
N TYR A 422 -6.49 19.75 -15.06
CA TYR A 422 -6.75 18.78 -16.13
C TYR A 422 -7.93 19.22 -17.00
N LYS A 423 -9.03 19.65 -16.38
CA LYS A 423 -10.18 20.17 -17.14
C LYS A 423 -9.80 21.40 -17.97
N TYR A 424 -9.05 22.34 -17.40
CA TYR A 424 -8.58 23.52 -18.14
C TYR A 424 -7.70 23.13 -19.33
N TYR A 425 -6.81 22.16 -19.15
CA TYR A 425 -5.99 21.60 -20.22
C TYR A 425 -6.86 20.94 -21.31
N GLU A 426 -7.84 20.13 -20.91
CA GLU A 426 -8.76 19.43 -21.82
C GLU A 426 -9.64 20.41 -22.61
N ASP A 427 -10.10 21.50 -21.99
CA ASP A 427 -10.99 22.47 -22.62
C ASP A 427 -10.24 23.48 -23.51
N ASN A 428 -8.99 23.85 -23.17
CA ASN A 428 -8.29 24.97 -23.82
C ASN A 428 -6.98 24.60 -24.54
N MET A 429 -6.21 23.63 -24.04
CA MET A 429 -4.84 23.39 -24.51
C MET A 429 -4.69 22.12 -25.35
N LYS A 430 -5.47 21.07 -25.07
CA LYS A 430 -5.42 19.83 -25.84
C LYS A 430 -5.85 20.13 -27.27
N SER A 431 -4.98 19.83 -28.23
CA SER A 431 -5.34 19.90 -29.65
C SER A 431 -6.52 18.96 -29.90
N CYS A 432 -7.50 19.45 -30.63
CA CYS A 432 -8.74 18.75 -30.92
C CYS A 432 -8.82 18.56 -32.43
N SER A 433 -8.61 17.32 -32.86
CA SER A 433 -8.84 16.84 -34.23
C SER A 433 -9.79 15.65 -34.15
N ALA A 434 -10.69 15.53 -35.12
CA ALA A 434 -11.55 14.35 -35.19
C ALA A 434 -10.70 13.12 -35.49
N ASP A 435 -10.90 12.04 -34.74
CA ASP A 435 -10.17 10.78 -34.93
C ASP A 435 -11.09 9.72 -35.55
N LEU A 436 -10.49 8.78 -36.29
CA LEU A 436 -11.17 7.70 -36.99
C LEU A 436 -10.40 6.40 -36.84
N GLU A 437 -11.07 5.43 -36.23
CA GLU A 437 -10.67 4.02 -36.20
C GLU A 437 -11.60 3.20 -37.10
N VAL A 438 -11.00 2.41 -38.01
CA VAL A 438 -11.73 1.54 -38.95
C VAL A 438 -11.27 0.11 -38.76
N GLN A 439 -12.23 -0.79 -38.51
CA GLN A 439 -11.97 -2.23 -38.40
C GLN A 439 -12.68 -2.99 -39.51
N ALA A 440 -11.92 -3.66 -40.36
CA ALA A 440 -12.44 -4.32 -41.57
C ALA A 440 -12.83 -5.81 -41.39
N GLN A 441 -12.56 -6.38 -40.21
CA GLN A 441 -12.85 -7.79 -39.90
C GLN A 441 -13.94 -7.87 -38.83
N VAL A 442 -15.18 -7.55 -39.21
CA VAL A 442 -16.33 -7.53 -38.29
C VAL A 442 -17.51 -8.29 -38.88
N ASP A 443 -18.29 -9.01 -38.08
CA ASP A 443 -19.54 -9.69 -38.50
C ASP A 443 -20.77 -8.86 -38.08
N HIS A 444 -21.58 -8.44 -39.07
CA HIS A 444 -22.78 -7.62 -38.86
C HIS A 444 -24.09 -8.44 -38.86
N THR A 445 -24.03 -9.77 -39.00
CA THR A 445 -25.21 -10.60 -39.36
C THR A 445 -25.93 -11.33 -38.22
N ARG A 446 -25.45 -11.32 -36.95
CA ARG A 446 -26.17 -11.96 -35.81
C ARG A 446 -26.08 -11.28 -34.44
N THR A 447 -27.10 -11.59 -33.64
CA THR A 447 -27.55 -11.09 -32.32
C THR A 447 -26.56 -11.27 -31.15
N GLY A 448 -26.12 -10.16 -30.54
CA GLY A 448 -25.54 -10.13 -29.18
C GLY A 448 -24.06 -9.72 -29.09
N ASN A 449 -23.79 -8.73 -28.22
CA ASN A 449 -22.52 -8.09 -27.83
C ASN A 449 -21.44 -7.82 -28.91
N ARG A 450 -21.17 -6.52 -29.11
CA ARG A 450 -20.55 -5.87 -30.27
C ARG A 450 -19.01 -5.83 -30.31
N ILE A 451 -18.32 -6.88 -29.87
CA ILE A 451 -16.88 -7.09 -30.13
C ILE A 451 -16.67 -8.60 -30.24
N ILE A 452 -16.33 -9.13 -31.42
CA ILE A 452 -15.96 -10.55 -31.57
C ILE A 452 -14.45 -10.65 -31.74
N TYR A 453 -13.87 -11.46 -30.86
CA TYR A 453 -12.48 -11.86 -30.71
C TYR A 453 -11.76 -12.16 -32.03
N THR A 454 -10.52 -11.72 -32.09
CA THR A 454 -9.48 -12.19 -33.01
C THR A 454 -9.45 -13.72 -33.07
N ARG A 455 -9.78 -14.33 -34.22
CA ARG A 455 -9.15 -15.60 -34.58
C ARG A 455 -7.79 -15.27 -35.18
N SER A 456 -6.74 -15.48 -34.37
CA SER A 456 -5.36 -15.52 -34.87
C SER A 456 -5.30 -16.51 -36.04
N PRO A 457 -4.67 -16.19 -37.18
CA PRO A 457 -4.48 -17.13 -38.27
C PRO A 457 -3.39 -18.13 -37.85
N LEU A 458 -3.75 -19.08 -36.99
CA LEU A 458 -2.89 -20.22 -36.69
C LEU A 458 -3.26 -21.36 -37.64
N VAL A 459 -2.31 -21.58 -38.56
CA VAL A 459 -1.94 -22.86 -39.16
C VAL A 459 -2.97 -23.45 -40.13
N SER A 460 -2.74 -23.19 -41.42
CA SER A 460 -3.06 -24.15 -42.47
C SER A 460 -2.28 -25.45 -42.20
N GLY A 461 -2.85 -26.31 -41.37
CA GLY A 461 -2.43 -27.69 -41.23
C GLY A 461 -2.86 -28.44 -42.49
N SER A 462 -1.91 -28.60 -43.40
CA SER A 462 -1.98 -29.63 -44.44
C SER A 462 -2.08 -30.98 -43.74
N HIS A 463 -3.27 -31.56 -43.68
CA HIS A 463 -3.41 -33.00 -43.50
C HIS A 463 -3.09 -33.66 -44.86
N LYS A 464 -1.84 -34.11 -44.97
CA LYS A 464 -1.46 -35.30 -45.74
C LYS A 464 -0.86 -36.29 -44.76
#